data_AF-A0A543PWX3-F1
#
_entry.id   AF-A0A543PWX3-F1
#
_cell.length_a   1.000
_cell.length_b   1.000
_cell.length_c   1.000
_cell.angle_alpha   90.00
_cell.angle_beta   90.00
_cell.angle_gamma   90.00
#
_symmetry.space_group_name_H-M   'P 1'
#
loop_
_entity.id
_entity.type
_entity.pdbx_description
1 polymer ?
#
loop_
_entity_poly.entity_id
_entity_poly.type
_entity_poly.pdbx_seq_one_letter_code
_entity_poly.pdbx_strand_id
1 'polypeptide(L)'
;MGVVGARLTKALADAAGVAVSTVLTAALTSLLPGPLPWVAFLGVLSMTVGLLTGAGERVAVRALHGARPLTQAEWAALAPAIVLLCQSGVGPPLVRLWLKPGAGTMSARGAGRRSVLVSAGLVAQVRLGRLPPDQAAAVVGHAAGLVRVGAVRSDLALELWTIPWRSLRGIGVSVAHACGRLPLVRLMWRARFVVGLIALGQGVTAGQPEAAVAGSLSAALVALSYLLPHWERARSAHEQAIGDEQVARAGLAPALAAFLLRQSRSAATFERIHALRLAHDSAQPATSPVRSTRP
;
A
#
# COMPACT_ATOMS: atom_id res chain seq x y z
N MET A 1 -14.69 -5.03 18.18
CA MET A 1 -13.66 -3.96 18.33
C MET A 1 -12.61 -3.90 17.21
N GLY A 2 -12.62 -4.79 16.19
CA GLY A 2 -11.54 -4.87 15.19
C GLY A 2 -11.57 -3.85 14.03
N VAL A 3 -12.74 -3.43 13.55
CA VAL A 3 -12.86 -2.52 12.38
C VAL A 3 -12.49 -1.08 12.73
N VAL A 4 -12.89 -0.60 13.92
CA VAL A 4 -12.57 0.75 14.40
C VAL A 4 -11.07 0.88 14.68
N GLY A 5 -10.47 -0.12 15.33
CA GLY A 5 -9.02 -0.15 15.55
C GLY A 5 -8.23 -0.14 14.24
N ALA A 6 -8.63 -0.94 13.24
CA ALA A 6 -7.96 -0.98 11.95
C ALA A 6 -8.06 0.33 11.16
N ARG A 7 -9.23 0.99 11.18
CA ARG A 7 -9.40 2.33 10.57
C ARG A 7 -8.59 3.39 11.29
N LEU A 8 -8.54 3.34 12.62
CA LEU A 8 -7.74 4.24 13.43
C LEU A 8 -6.24 4.06 13.12
N THR A 9 -5.77 2.82 13.02
CA THR A 9 -4.37 2.52 12.70
C THR A 9 -4.02 2.95 11.28
N LYS A 10 -4.92 2.78 10.31
CA LYS A 10 -4.72 3.31 8.95
C LYS A 10 -4.64 4.84 8.96
N ALA A 11 -5.57 5.51 9.64
CA ALA A 11 -5.57 6.95 9.78
C ALA A 11 -4.30 7.46 10.49
N LEU A 12 -3.81 6.77 11.51
CA LEU A 12 -2.58 7.10 12.23
C LEU A 12 -1.33 6.88 11.36
N ALA A 13 -1.26 5.79 10.58
CA ALA A 13 -0.18 5.55 9.63
C ALA A 13 -0.08 6.70 8.60
N ASP A 14 -1.24 7.09 8.08
CA ASP A 14 -1.37 8.11 7.04
C ASP A 14 -1.09 9.50 7.62
N ALA A 15 -1.65 9.82 8.78
CA ALA A 15 -1.44 11.08 9.49
C ALA A 15 0.02 11.27 9.91
N ALA A 16 0.70 10.21 10.31
CA ALA A 16 2.11 10.24 10.66
C ALA A 16 3.00 10.60 9.46
N GLY A 17 2.82 9.89 8.35
CA GLY A 17 3.53 10.18 7.11
C GLY A 17 3.24 11.59 6.59
N VAL A 18 1.98 12.02 6.68
CA VAL A 18 1.57 13.38 6.32
C VAL A 18 2.20 14.43 7.23
N ALA A 19 2.14 14.25 8.55
CA ALA A 19 2.71 15.20 9.52
C ALA A 19 4.20 15.38 9.32
N VAL A 20 4.96 14.30 9.16
CA VAL A 20 6.41 14.41 8.91
C VAL A 20 6.71 15.01 7.56
N SER A 21 5.95 14.66 6.51
CA SER A 21 6.14 15.28 5.20
C SER A 21 5.83 16.78 5.24
N THR A 22 4.79 17.20 5.98
CA THR A 22 4.44 18.60 6.19
C THR A 22 5.54 19.34 6.94
N VAL A 23 6.05 18.78 8.04
CA VAL A 23 7.17 19.37 8.80
C VAL A 23 8.42 19.46 7.93
N LEU A 24 8.75 18.40 7.18
CA LEU A 24 9.93 18.38 6.32
C LEU A 24 9.81 19.41 5.19
N THR A 25 8.61 19.54 4.63
CA THR A 25 8.37 20.50 3.55
C THR A 25 8.38 21.93 4.08
N ALA A 26 7.78 22.18 5.25
CA ALA A 26 7.87 23.47 5.94
C ALA A 26 9.33 23.84 6.26
N ALA A 27 10.11 22.90 6.80
CA ALA A 27 11.54 23.09 7.03
C ALA A 27 12.27 23.40 5.72
N LEU A 28 12.05 22.63 4.66
CA LEU A 28 12.66 22.87 3.35
C LEU A 28 12.28 24.24 2.78
N THR A 29 11.02 24.67 2.95
CA THR A 29 10.58 26.00 2.52
C THR A 29 11.24 27.13 3.30
N SER A 30 11.56 26.91 4.58
CA SER A 30 12.26 27.92 5.40
C SER A 30 13.73 28.08 5.06
N LEU A 31 14.36 27.06 4.46
CA LEU A 31 15.79 27.08 4.10
C LEU A 31 16.07 27.79 2.77
N LEU A 32 15.09 27.93 1.88
CA LEU A 32 15.29 28.53 0.56
C LEU A 32 14.73 29.97 0.53
N PRO A 33 15.56 30.99 0.22
CA PRO A 33 15.08 32.35 0.05
C PRO A 33 14.27 32.50 -1.26
N GLY A 34 13.16 33.22 -1.19
CA GLY A 34 12.29 33.55 -2.33
C GLY A 34 10.92 32.86 -2.32
N PRO A 35 10.01 33.19 -3.27
CA PRO A 35 8.65 32.66 -3.31
C PRO A 35 8.56 31.23 -3.89
N LEU A 36 9.62 30.76 -4.55
CA LEU A 36 9.67 29.46 -5.23
C LEU A 36 9.25 28.26 -4.35
N PRO A 37 9.75 28.09 -3.10
CA PRO A 37 9.32 26.99 -2.23
C PRO A 37 7.83 27.03 -1.89
N TRP A 38 7.26 28.22 -1.69
CA TRP A 38 5.83 28.39 -1.43
C TRP A 38 4.98 28.01 -2.64
N VAL A 39 5.40 28.40 -3.84
CA VAL A 39 4.73 27.99 -5.08
C VAL A 39 4.77 26.48 -5.26
N ALA A 40 5.92 25.84 -5.00
CA ALA A 40 6.05 24.38 -5.04
C ALA A 40 5.14 23.69 -4.02
N PHE A 41 5.09 24.19 -2.78
CA PHE A 41 4.22 23.66 -1.73
C PHE A 41 2.74 23.75 -2.11
N LEU A 42 2.28 24.93 -2.52
CA LEU A 42 0.90 25.15 -2.95
C LEU A 42 0.55 24.32 -4.19
N GLY A 43 1.49 24.14 -5.11
CA GLY A 43 1.34 23.26 -6.27
C GLY A 43 1.10 21.80 -5.86
N VAL A 44 1.96 21.25 -5.00
CA VAL A 44 1.82 19.87 -4.50
C VAL A 44 0.54 19.71 -3.68
N LEU A 45 0.17 20.70 -2.86
CA LEU A 45 -1.08 20.70 -2.09
C LEU A 45 -2.30 20.69 -3.02
N SER A 46 -2.32 21.56 -4.03
CA SER A 46 -3.40 21.63 -5.01
C SER A 46 -3.54 20.33 -5.80
N MET A 47 -2.42 19.73 -6.22
CA MET A 47 -2.43 18.41 -6.88
C MET A 47 -2.95 17.32 -5.95
N THR A 48 -2.59 17.34 -4.68
CA THR A 48 -3.05 16.37 -3.67
C THR A 48 -4.56 16.48 -3.46
N VAL A 49 -5.09 17.70 -3.30
CA VAL A 49 -6.54 17.96 -3.21
C VAL A 49 -7.26 17.52 -4.49
N GLY A 50 -6.67 17.79 -5.67
CA GLY A 50 -7.17 17.28 -6.94
C GLY A 50 -7.27 15.75 -6.97
N LEU A 51 -6.25 15.04 -6.48
CA LEU A 51 -6.26 13.58 -6.43
C LEU A 51 -7.29 13.04 -5.43
N LEU A 52 -7.53 13.73 -4.31
CA LEU A 52 -8.58 13.36 -3.37
C LEU A 52 -9.97 13.43 -4.01
N THR A 53 -10.22 14.40 -4.90
CA THR A 53 -11.48 14.48 -5.67
C THR A 53 -11.54 13.48 -6.83
N GLY A 54 -10.42 12.85 -7.18
CA GLY A 54 -10.28 11.90 -8.30
C GLY A 54 -9.88 12.56 -9.62
N ALA A 55 -9.66 13.88 -9.62
CA ALA A 55 -9.10 14.59 -10.76
C ALA A 55 -7.64 14.18 -10.97
N GLY A 56 -7.25 13.90 -12.22
CA GLY A 56 -5.86 13.57 -12.55
C GLY A 56 -5.40 12.15 -12.22
N GLU A 57 -6.28 11.23 -11.78
CA GLU A 57 -5.90 9.84 -11.42
C GLU A 57 -5.05 9.16 -12.51
N ARG A 58 -5.41 9.34 -13.79
CA ARG A 58 -4.66 8.76 -14.93
C ARG A 58 -3.23 9.29 -15.02
N VAL A 59 -3.05 10.59 -14.77
CA VAL A 59 -1.75 11.26 -14.84
C VAL A 59 -0.91 10.84 -13.63
N ALA A 60 -1.50 10.82 -12.43
CA ALA A 60 -0.81 10.38 -11.22
C ALA A 60 -0.39 8.92 -11.30
N VAL A 61 -1.24 8.02 -11.77
CA VAL A 61 -0.89 6.61 -11.98
C VAL A 61 0.30 6.46 -12.94
N ARG A 62 0.35 7.28 -14.01
CA ARG A 62 1.47 7.29 -14.94
C ARG A 62 2.73 7.89 -14.33
N ALA A 63 2.63 9.02 -13.64
CA ALA A 63 3.77 9.74 -13.09
C ALA A 63 4.39 9.03 -11.88
N LEU A 64 3.57 8.54 -10.95
CA LEU A 64 4.02 7.92 -9.69
C LEU A 64 4.46 6.47 -9.88
N HIS A 65 3.84 5.74 -10.81
CA HIS A 65 4.11 4.31 -10.99
C HIS A 65 4.73 3.95 -12.33
N GLY A 66 4.95 4.92 -13.23
CA GLY A 66 5.38 4.66 -14.60
C GLY A 66 4.39 3.79 -15.37
N ALA A 67 3.13 3.73 -14.91
CA ALA A 67 2.17 2.76 -15.42
C ALA A 67 1.62 3.19 -16.77
N ARG A 68 1.45 2.21 -17.67
CA ARG A 68 0.93 2.42 -19.03
C ARG A 68 -0.36 1.64 -19.25
N PRO A 69 -1.24 2.07 -20.18
CA PRO A 69 -2.35 1.23 -20.59
C PRO A 69 -1.82 -0.10 -21.16
N LEU A 70 -2.61 -1.16 -21.02
CA LEU A 70 -2.29 -2.46 -21.59
C LEU A 70 -2.34 -2.38 -23.12
N THR A 71 -1.38 -3.03 -23.78
CA THR A 71 -1.42 -3.19 -25.24
C THR A 71 -2.49 -4.20 -25.63
N GLN A 72 -2.86 -4.24 -26.92
CA GLN A 72 -3.85 -5.20 -27.42
C GLN A 72 -3.43 -6.66 -27.18
N ALA A 73 -2.15 -6.98 -27.31
CA ALA A 73 -1.62 -8.31 -27.03
C ALA A 73 -1.73 -8.68 -25.54
N GLU A 74 -1.51 -7.72 -24.63
CA GLU A 74 -1.66 -7.93 -23.19
C GLU A 74 -3.12 -8.08 -22.78
N TRP A 75 -4.01 -7.32 -23.42
CA TRP A 75 -5.46 -7.49 -23.29
C TRP A 75 -5.90 -8.88 -23.74
N ALA A 76 -5.42 -9.35 -24.89
CA ALA A 76 -5.74 -10.69 -25.40
C ALA A 76 -5.23 -11.78 -24.44
N ALA A 77 -4.02 -11.63 -23.90
CA ALA A 77 -3.46 -12.57 -22.93
C ALA A 77 -4.28 -12.64 -21.63
N LEU A 78 -4.78 -11.49 -21.14
CA LEU A 78 -5.61 -11.44 -19.93
C LEU A 78 -7.10 -11.70 -20.19
N ALA A 79 -7.55 -11.80 -21.45
CA ALA A 79 -8.96 -11.88 -21.78
C ALA A 79 -9.71 -12.98 -21.00
N PRO A 80 -9.19 -14.20 -20.85
CA PRO A 80 -9.87 -15.23 -20.06
C PRO A 80 -10.03 -14.86 -18.57
N ALA A 81 -9.03 -14.20 -17.99
CA ALA A 81 -9.11 -13.73 -16.61
C ALA A 81 -10.09 -12.55 -16.47
N ILE A 82 -10.15 -11.67 -17.45
CA ILE A 82 -11.10 -10.55 -17.50
C ILE A 82 -12.54 -11.07 -17.60
N VAL A 83 -12.79 -12.10 -18.39
CA VAL A 83 -14.12 -12.73 -18.48
C VAL A 83 -14.56 -13.26 -17.12
N LEU A 84 -13.69 -13.99 -16.40
CA LEU A 84 -13.98 -14.48 -15.05
C LEU A 84 -14.23 -13.34 -14.06
N LEU A 85 -13.47 -12.25 -14.14
CA LEU A 85 -13.69 -11.05 -13.33
C LEU A 85 -15.04 -10.40 -13.60
N CYS A 86 -15.44 -10.30 -14.87
CA CYS A 86 -16.73 -9.75 -15.28
C CYS A 86 -17.88 -10.64 -14.79
N GLN A 87 -17.77 -11.96 -14.92
CA GLN A 87 -18.74 -12.92 -14.37
C GLN A 87 -18.89 -12.79 -12.86
N SER A 88 -17.79 -12.47 -12.17
CA SER A 88 -17.77 -12.26 -10.71
C SER A 88 -18.22 -10.84 -10.29
N GLY A 89 -18.60 -9.96 -11.24
CA GLY A 89 -19.07 -8.60 -10.96
C GLY A 89 -17.98 -7.61 -10.54
N VAL A 90 -16.70 -7.97 -10.63
CA VAL A 90 -15.55 -7.15 -10.20
C VAL A 90 -14.68 -6.68 -11.38
N GLY A 91 -15.06 -7.03 -12.61
CA GLY A 91 -14.33 -6.71 -13.84
C GLY A 91 -14.59 -5.31 -14.42
N PRO A 92 -13.90 -4.96 -15.54
CA PRO A 92 -14.21 -3.78 -16.34
C PRO A 92 -15.69 -3.76 -16.78
N PRO A 93 -16.37 -2.59 -16.86
CA PRO A 93 -15.84 -1.22 -16.90
C PRO A 93 -15.64 -0.58 -15.51
N LEU A 94 -15.91 -1.31 -14.43
CA LEU A 94 -15.90 -0.79 -13.06
C LEU A 94 -14.48 -0.43 -12.60
N VAL A 95 -13.48 -1.13 -13.16
CA VAL A 95 -12.05 -0.89 -12.94
C VAL A 95 -11.31 -0.80 -14.28
N ARG A 96 -10.26 0.00 -14.30
CA ARG A 96 -9.34 0.18 -15.43
C ARG A 96 -8.01 -0.47 -15.10
N LEU A 97 -7.60 -1.40 -15.96
CA LEU A 97 -6.32 -2.09 -15.83
C LEU A 97 -5.20 -1.22 -16.41
N TRP A 98 -4.09 -1.16 -15.69
CA TRP A 98 -2.84 -0.51 -16.09
C TRP A 98 -1.69 -1.48 -15.90
N LEU A 99 -0.73 -1.48 -16.80
CA LEU A 99 0.50 -2.25 -16.66
C LEU A 99 1.54 -1.43 -15.90
N LYS A 100 2.13 -2.01 -14.84
CA LYS A 100 3.31 -1.48 -14.16
C LYS A 100 4.58 -2.17 -14.71
N PRO A 101 5.45 -1.44 -15.44
CA PRO A 101 6.71 -1.99 -15.95
C PRO A 101 7.67 -2.37 -14.81
N GLY A 102 8.56 -3.35 -15.05
CA GLY A 102 9.70 -3.66 -14.16
C GLY A 102 9.38 -4.41 -12.86
N ALA A 103 8.12 -4.65 -12.52
CA ALA A 103 7.77 -5.48 -11.37
C ALA A 103 7.95 -6.97 -11.72
N GLY A 104 9.08 -7.55 -11.30
CA GLY A 104 9.37 -8.98 -11.42
C GLY A 104 8.48 -9.88 -10.54
N THR A 105 7.76 -9.29 -9.59
CA THR A 105 6.79 -10.00 -8.74
C THR A 105 5.43 -10.06 -9.41
N MET A 106 4.79 -11.24 -9.45
CA MET A 106 3.43 -11.39 -9.98
C MET A 106 2.47 -10.73 -8.99
N SER A 107 1.93 -9.55 -9.30
CA SER A 107 1.09 -8.84 -8.35
C SER A 107 0.11 -7.92 -9.06
N ALA A 108 -1.02 -7.69 -8.41
CA ALA A 108 -1.95 -6.62 -8.75
C ALA A 108 -2.15 -5.70 -7.54
N ARG A 109 -2.32 -4.40 -7.78
CA ARG A 109 -2.52 -3.39 -6.75
C ARG A 109 -3.61 -2.40 -7.20
N GLY A 110 -4.52 -2.07 -6.30
CA GLY A 110 -5.46 -0.98 -6.51
C GLY A 110 -4.79 0.38 -6.34
N ALA A 111 -5.12 1.36 -7.18
CA ALA A 111 -4.63 2.72 -7.10
C ALA A 111 -5.77 3.71 -7.38
N GLY A 112 -6.13 4.52 -6.39
CA GLY A 112 -7.18 5.53 -6.55
C GLY A 112 -8.59 4.95 -6.58
N ARG A 113 -9.46 5.50 -7.44
CA ARG A 113 -10.91 5.20 -7.43
C ARG A 113 -11.32 4.16 -8.46
N ARG A 114 -10.55 4.01 -9.54
CA ARG A 114 -10.89 3.10 -10.64
C ARG A 114 -9.70 2.35 -11.21
N SER A 115 -8.46 2.66 -10.81
CA SER A 115 -7.28 2.08 -11.46
C SER A 115 -6.77 0.84 -10.70
N VAL A 116 -6.47 -0.22 -11.45
CA VAL A 116 -5.82 -1.43 -10.95
C VAL A 116 -4.53 -1.62 -11.74
N LEU A 117 -3.41 -1.60 -11.04
CA LEU A 117 -2.07 -1.81 -11.56
C LEU A 117 -1.77 -3.31 -11.56
N VAL A 118 -1.47 -3.85 -12.72
CA VAL A 118 -1.05 -5.24 -12.94
C VAL A 118 0.44 -5.24 -13.26
N SER A 119 1.23 -6.08 -12.60
CA SER A 119 2.67 -6.16 -12.88
C SER A 119 2.95 -6.80 -14.23
N ALA A 120 4.02 -6.35 -14.89
CA ALA A 120 4.52 -6.99 -16.11
C ALA A 120 4.83 -8.49 -15.90
N GLY A 121 5.34 -8.86 -14.71
CA GLY A 121 5.56 -10.27 -14.35
C GLY A 121 4.28 -11.10 -14.33
N LEU A 122 3.15 -10.57 -13.86
CA LEU A 122 1.87 -11.29 -13.88
C LEU A 122 1.41 -11.54 -15.31
N VAL A 123 1.40 -10.49 -16.15
CA VAL A 123 0.95 -10.60 -17.54
C VAL A 123 1.85 -11.55 -18.35
N ALA A 124 3.16 -11.50 -18.13
CA ALA A 124 4.10 -12.42 -18.76
C ALA A 124 3.80 -13.88 -18.41
N GLN A 125 3.47 -14.18 -17.16
CA GLN A 125 3.20 -15.55 -16.72
C GLN A 125 1.85 -16.09 -17.20
N VAL A 126 0.85 -15.23 -17.34
CA VAL A 126 -0.41 -15.59 -18.02
C VAL A 126 -0.14 -15.89 -19.50
N ARG A 127 0.61 -15.01 -20.18
CA ARG A 127 0.97 -15.19 -21.60
C ARG A 127 1.77 -16.48 -21.83
N LEU A 128 2.64 -16.85 -20.89
CA LEU A 128 3.41 -18.10 -20.94
C LEU A 128 2.60 -19.34 -20.51
N GLY A 129 1.32 -19.20 -20.17
CA GLY A 129 0.47 -20.30 -19.71
C GLY A 129 0.84 -20.86 -18.34
N ARG A 130 1.75 -20.21 -17.61
CA ARG A 130 2.24 -20.66 -16.29
C ARG A 130 1.31 -20.22 -15.15
N LEU A 131 0.60 -19.12 -15.35
CA LEU A 131 -0.42 -18.64 -14.42
C LEU A 131 -1.83 -18.90 -15.00
N PRO A 132 -2.60 -19.82 -14.39
CA PRO A 132 -3.98 -20.09 -14.77
C PRO A 132 -4.86 -18.82 -14.75
N PRO A 133 -5.84 -18.69 -15.67
CA PRO A 133 -6.70 -17.52 -15.77
C PRO A 133 -7.54 -17.22 -14.52
N ASP A 134 -7.99 -18.24 -13.80
CA ASP A 134 -8.71 -18.14 -12.54
C ASP A 134 -7.84 -17.51 -11.44
N GLN A 135 -6.57 -17.91 -11.35
CA GLN A 135 -5.62 -17.32 -10.40
C GLN A 135 -5.31 -15.87 -10.76
N ALA A 136 -5.12 -15.57 -12.05
CA ALA A 136 -4.94 -14.19 -12.52
C ALA A 136 -6.18 -13.33 -12.22
N ALA A 137 -7.38 -13.86 -12.45
CA ALA A 137 -8.64 -13.21 -12.11
C ALA A 137 -8.75 -12.98 -10.60
N ALA A 138 -8.39 -13.94 -9.75
CA ALA A 138 -8.44 -13.79 -8.30
C ALA A 138 -7.51 -12.69 -7.77
N VAL A 139 -6.29 -12.60 -8.30
CA VAL A 139 -5.31 -11.57 -7.92
C VAL A 139 -5.74 -10.18 -8.35
N VAL A 140 -6.21 -10.05 -9.60
CA VAL A 140 -6.74 -8.78 -10.11
C VAL A 140 -8.05 -8.42 -9.39
N GLY A 141 -8.87 -9.41 -9.05
CA GLY A 141 -10.13 -9.27 -8.33
C GLY A 141 -9.94 -8.78 -6.90
N HIS A 142 -8.89 -9.24 -6.21
CA HIS A 142 -8.46 -8.71 -4.92
C HIS A 142 -8.18 -7.20 -5.00
N ALA A 143 -7.36 -6.79 -5.96
CA ALA A 143 -7.05 -5.38 -6.17
C ALA A 143 -8.27 -4.55 -6.60
N ALA A 144 -9.12 -5.10 -7.47
CA ALA A 144 -10.35 -4.46 -7.92
C ALA A 144 -11.36 -4.29 -6.78
N GLY A 145 -11.50 -5.28 -5.89
CA GLY A 145 -12.33 -5.22 -4.69
C GLY A 145 -11.92 -4.08 -3.75
N LEU A 146 -10.61 -3.89 -3.55
CA LEU A 146 -10.09 -2.77 -2.76
C LEU A 146 -10.43 -1.40 -3.34
N VAL A 147 -10.32 -1.26 -4.66
CA VAL A 147 -10.70 -0.04 -5.38
C VAL A 147 -12.22 0.22 -5.25
N ARG A 148 -13.03 -0.83 -5.36
CA ARG A 148 -14.50 -0.77 -5.29
C ARG A 148 -15.02 -0.35 -3.92
N VAL A 149 -14.51 -0.95 -2.85
CA VAL A 149 -14.83 -0.57 -1.46
C VAL A 149 -14.26 0.80 -1.12
N GLY A 150 -13.34 1.31 -1.93
CA GLY A 150 -12.73 2.62 -1.76
C GLY A 150 -11.60 2.63 -0.74
N ALA A 151 -11.07 1.46 -0.38
CA ALA A 151 -9.99 1.32 0.59
C ALA A 151 -8.70 2.03 0.14
N VAL A 152 -8.50 2.22 -1.17
CA VAL A 152 -7.29 2.79 -1.79
C VAL A 152 -7.51 4.15 -2.46
N ARG A 153 -8.63 4.83 -2.19
CA ARG A 153 -8.99 6.10 -2.86
C ARG A 153 -8.01 7.22 -2.60
N SER A 154 -7.55 7.34 -1.36
CA SER A 154 -6.60 8.36 -0.92
C SER A 154 -5.15 7.97 -1.14
N ASP A 155 -4.87 6.72 -1.58
CA ASP A 155 -3.49 6.21 -1.63
C ASP A 155 -2.62 7.00 -2.59
N LEU A 156 -3.15 7.42 -3.75
CA LEU A 156 -2.42 8.25 -4.70
C LEU A 156 -2.11 9.65 -4.14
N ALA A 157 -3.06 10.24 -3.39
CA ALA A 157 -2.88 11.54 -2.78
C ALA A 157 -1.84 11.47 -1.64
N LEU A 158 -1.97 10.47 -0.77
CA LEU A 158 -1.00 10.17 0.28
C LEU A 158 0.37 9.86 -0.32
N GLU A 159 0.41 9.19 -1.47
CA GLU A 159 1.64 8.85 -2.15
C GLU A 159 2.38 10.04 -2.69
N LEU A 160 1.66 10.94 -3.37
CA LEU A 160 2.20 12.22 -3.80
C LEU A 160 2.70 13.05 -2.61
N TRP A 161 1.89 13.17 -1.55
CA TRP A 161 2.23 13.98 -0.39
C TRP A 161 3.41 13.43 0.42
N THR A 162 3.58 12.10 0.44
CA THR A 162 4.67 11.44 1.19
C THR A 162 5.94 11.24 0.36
N ILE A 163 6.03 11.75 -0.87
CA ILE A 163 7.26 11.65 -1.69
C ILE A 163 8.49 12.18 -0.93
N PRO A 164 8.49 13.38 -0.33
CA PRO A 164 9.67 13.90 0.37
C PRO A 164 10.15 12.96 1.49
N TRP A 165 9.21 12.49 2.30
CA TRP A 165 9.49 11.54 3.37
C TRP A 165 10.03 10.20 2.86
N ARG A 166 9.45 9.66 1.77
CA ARG A 166 9.92 8.40 1.17
C ARG A 166 11.32 8.49 0.61
N SER A 167 11.65 9.62 -0.03
CA SER A 167 13.01 9.87 -0.51
C SER A 167 13.99 9.87 0.66
N LEU A 168 13.64 10.54 1.76
CA LEU A 168 14.47 10.55 2.98
C LEU A 168 14.61 9.16 3.60
N ARG A 169 13.52 8.37 3.67
CA ARG A 169 13.56 6.97 4.13
C ARG A 169 14.47 6.12 3.24
N GLY A 170 14.38 6.26 1.92
CA GLY A 170 15.24 5.55 0.97
C GLY A 170 16.72 5.85 1.20
N ILE A 171 17.05 7.13 1.39
CA ILE A 171 18.41 7.57 1.75
C ILE A 171 18.81 6.96 3.11
N GLY A 172 17.96 7.07 4.12
CA GLY A 172 18.22 6.54 5.46
C GLY A 172 18.48 5.03 5.48
N VAL A 173 17.72 4.25 4.71
CA VAL A 173 17.91 2.79 4.57
C VAL A 173 19.20 2.48 3.80
N SER A 174 19.51 3.25 2.75
CA SER A 174 20.77 3.10 2.00
C SER A 174 21.98 3.35 2.89
N VAL A 175 21.96 4.46 3.64
CA VAL A 175 22.99 4.81 4.63
C VAL A 175 23.05 3.76 5.74
N ALA A 176 21.92 3.28 6.24
CA ALA A 176 21.88 2.23 7.26
C ALA A 176 22.44 0.90 6.75
N HIS A 177 22.23 0.55 5.48
CA HIS A 177 22.84 -0.65 4.89
C HIS A 177 24.34 -0.49 4.65
N ALA A 178 24.78 0.70 4.22
CA ALA A 178 26.19 1.01 4.02
C ALA A 178 26.95 1.02 5.36
N CYS A 179 26.40 1.67 6.39
CA CYS A 179 27.08 1.88 7.67
C CYS A 179 26.72 0.84 8.74
N GLY A 180 25.60 0.11 8.62
CA GLY A 180 25.14 -0.90 9.57
C GLY A 180 26.00 -2.17 9.61
N ARG A 181 26.98 -2.29 8.71
CA ARG A 181 28.06 -3.28 8.75
C ARG A 181 29.11 -2.98 9.82
N LEU A 182 29.14 -1.77 10.39
CA LEU A 182 30.05 -1.39 11.46
C LEU A 182 29.34 -1.39 12.82
N PRO A 183 29.78 -2.20 13.80
CA PRO A 183 29.11 -2.32 15.11
C PRO A 183 29.13 -0.99 15.90
N LEU A 184 30.18 -0.18 15.74
CA LEU A 184 30.30 1.15 16.34
C LEU A 184 29.24 2.13 15.82
N VAL A 185 28.87 2.07 14.54
CA VAL A 185 27.82 2.94 13.98
C VAL A 185 26.46 2.57 14.57
N ARG A 186 26.21 1.28 14.80
CA ARG A 186 24.96 0.82 15.42
C ARG A 186 24.82 1.32 16.86
N LEU A 187 25.93 1.42 17.59
CA LEU A 187 26.00 2.01 18.94
C LEU A 187 25.82 3.53 18.87
N MET A 188 26.51 4.21 17.96
CA MET A 188 26.43 5.67 17.78
C MET A 188 25.03 6.11 17.34
N TRP A 189 24.34 5.30 16.54
CA TRP A 189 22.96 5.55 16.14
C TRP A 189 21.97 5.39 17.29
N ARG A 190 22.26 4.49 18.24
CA ARG A 190 21.54 4.40 19.51
C ARG A 190 21.86 5.57 20.45
N ALA A 191 23.09 6.07 20.44
CA ALA A 191 23.51 7.23 21.23
C ALA A 191 22.80 8.53 20.79
N ARG A 192 22.38 8.65 19.52
CA ARG A 192 21.56 9.77 19.03
C ARG A 192 20.25 9.95 19.82
N PHE A 193 19.70 8.88 20.37
CA PHE A 193 18.54 8.94 21.26
C PHE A 193 18.89 9.52 22.63
N VAL A 194 20.04 9.15 23.18
CA VAL A 194 20.53 9.69 24.45
C VAL A 194 20.76 11.20 24.31
N VAL A 195 21.39 11.63 23.21
CA VAL A 195 21.58 13.05 22.90
C VAL A 195 20.26 13.78 22.70
N GLY A 196 19.30 13.19 21.98
CA GLY A 196 17.97 13.79 21.80
C GLY A 196 17.17 13.90 23.10
N LEU A 197 17.27 12.90 23.98
CA LEU A 197 16.62 12.89 25.29
C LEU A 197 17.26 13.90 26.25
N ILE A 198 18.59 14.01 26.23
CA ILE A 198 19.33 15.02 26.99
C ILE A 198 18.98 16.42 26.48
N ALA A 199 18.96 16.64 25.16
CA ALA A 199 18.58 17.93 24.57
C ALA A 199 17.14 18.33 24.93
N LEU A 200 16.21 17.37 24.98
CA LEU A 200 14.86 17.56 25.51
C LEU A 200 14.86 18.00 26.97
N GLY A 201 15.58 17.27 27.84
CA GLY A 201 15.69 17.60 29.26
C GLY A 201 16.28 18.99 29.48
N GLN A 202 17.34 19.32 28.74
CA GLN A 202 18.02 20.62 28.78
C GLN A 202 17.12 21.76 28.30
N GLY A 203 16.35 21.56 27.22
CA GLY A 203 15.43 22.56 26.69
C GLY A 203 14.26 22.87 27.63
N VAL A 204 13.77 21.87 28.36
CA VAL A 204 12.72 22.05 29.38
C VAL A 204 13.26 22.77 30.62
N THR A 205 14.48 22.46 31.06
CA THR A 205 15.08 23.11 32.23
C THR A 205 15.57 24.52 31.96
N ALA A 206 15.93 24.86 30.71
CA ALA A 206 16.45 26.18 30.35
C ALA A 206 15.37 27.24 30.13
N GLY A 207 14.08 26.88 30.15
CA GLY A 207 12.97 27.83 29.97
C GLY A 207 12.91 28.51 28.60
N GLN A 208 13.71 28.07 27.63
CA GLN A 208 13.74 28.63 26.29
C GLN A 208 12.70 27.91 25.41
N PRO A 209 11.64 28.59 24.96
CA PRO A 209 10.57 27.96 24.20
C PRO A 209 11.06 27.36 22.88
N GLU A 210 12.09 27.94 22.26
CA GLU A 210 12.67 27.44 21.01
C GLU A 210 13.37 26.08 21.18
N ALA A 211 14.10 25.89 22.27
CA ALA A 211 14.78 24.63 22.57
C ALA A 211 13.80 23.51 22.93
N ALA A 212 12.71 23.84 23.64
CA ALA A 212 11.64 22.90 23.95
C ALA A 212 10.88 22.45 22.68
N VAL A 213 10.62 23.37 21.74
CA VAL A 213 10.01 23.06 20.43
C VAL A 213 10.95 22.17 19.60
N ALA A 214 12.24 22.50 19.52
CA ALA A 214 13.20 21.68 18.78
C ALA A 214 13.38 20.27 19.38
N GLY A 215 13.43 20.16 20.72
CA GLY A 215 13.51 18.89 21.43
C GLY A 215 12.26 18.02 21.23
N SER A 216 11.07 18.62 21.36
CA SER A 216 9.80 17.91 21.16
C SER A 216 9.61 17.43 19.72
N LEU A 217 9.96 18.24 18.72
CA LEU A 217 9.98 17.83 17.31
C LEU A 217 10.93 16.64 17.07
N SER A 218 12.12 16.67 17.68
CA SER A 218 13.10 15.60 17.54
C SER A 218 12.61 14.28 18.14
N ALA A 219 12.01 14.32 19.34
CA ALA A 219 11.44 13.13 19.96
C ALA A 219 10.19 12.62 19.25
N ALA A 220 9.34 13.51 18.74
CA ALA A 220 8.20 13.14 17.92
C ALA A 220 8.67 12.40 16.65
N LEU A 221 9.69 12.91 15.95
CA LEU A 221 10.28 12.26 14.78
C LEU A 221 10.81 10.85 15.09
N VAL A 222 11.49 10.70 16.23
CA VAL A 222 12.01 9.42 16.72
C VAL A 222 10.87 8.44 17.01
N ALA A 223 9.87 8.86 17.81
CA ALA A 223 8.73 8.03 18.13
C ALA A 223 8.03 7.56 16.85
N LEU A 224 7.78 8.49 15.92
CA LEU A 224 7.13 8.17 14.65
C LEU A 224 7.93 7.20 13.80
N SER A 225 9.26 7.28 13.83
CA SER A 225 10.13 6.34 13.10
C SER A 225 9.94 4.89 13.55
N TYR A 226 9.59 4.65 14.82
CA TYR A 226 9.31 3.33 15.38
C TYR A 226 7.86 2.88 15.26
N LEU A 227 6.90 3.80 15.39
CA LEU A 227 5.49 3.45 15.25
C LEU A 227 5.11 3.23 13.77
N LEU A 228 5.76 3.91 12.83
CA LEU A 228 5.41 3.84 11.41
C LEU A 228 5.54 2.43 10.81
N PRO A 229 6.61 1.63 11.03
CA PRO A 229 6.68 0.25 10.55
C PRO A 229 5.56 -0.64 11.11
N HIS A 230 5.15 -0.40 12.36
CA HIS A 230 4.06 -1.16 12.95
C HIS A 230 2.72 -0.81 12.29
N TRP A 231 2.47 0.48 12.07
CA TRP A 231 1.27 0.96 11.40
C TRP A 231 1.21 0.56 9.92
N GLU A 232 2.34 0.57 9.20
CA GLU A 232 2.45 0.08 7.82
C GLU A 232 2.08 -1.41 7.72
N ARG A 233 2.54 -2.24 8.67
CA ARG A 233 2.17 -3.66 8.73
C ARG A 233 0.68 -3.83 9.03
N ALA A 234 0.16 -3.11 10.01
CA ALA A 234 -1.26 -3.18 10.37
C ALA A 234 -2.17 -2.72 9.22
N ARG A 235 -1.77 -1.66 8.51
CA ARG A 235 -2.45 -1.19 7.29
C ARG A 235 -2.42 -2.25 6.20
N SER A 236 -1.26 -2.85 5.95
CA SER A 236 -1.10 -3.92 4.94
C SER A 236 -1.98 -5.13 5.27
N ALA A 237 -2.03 -5.53 6.54
CA ALA A 237 -2.90 -6.61 7.01
C ALA A 237 -4.39 -6.25 6.85
N HIS A 238 -4.77 -5.01 7.11
CA HIS A 238 -6.13 -4.54 6.94
C HIS A 238 -6.57 -4.52 5.46
N GLU A 239 -5.71 -4.02 4.57
CA GLU A 239 -5.96 -4.04 3.12
C GLU A 239 -6.03 -5.48 2.60
N GLN A 240 -5.17 -6.39 3.09
CA GLN A 240 -5.27 -7.81 2.77
C GLN A 240 -6.61 -8.41 3.20
N ALA A 241 -7.04 -8.17 4.44
CA ALA A 241 -8.30 -8.70 4.95
C ALA A 241 -9.52 -8.20 4.15
N ILE A 242 -9.57 -6.91 3.82
CA ILE A 242 -10.65 -6.36 2.98
C ILE A 242 -10.64 -7.01 1.60
N GLY A 243 -9.47 -7.09 0.96
CA GLY A 243 -9.37 -7.68 -0.37
C GLY A 243 -9.72 -9.17 -0.39
N ASP A 244 -9.35 -9.92 0.65
CA ASP A 244 -9.69 -11.33 0.83
C ASP A 244 -11.21 -11.52 0.98
N GLU A 245 -11.86 -10.66 1.77
CA GLU A 245 -13.31 -10.64 1.89
C GLU A 245 -14.00 -10.37 0.54
N GLN A 246 -13.49 -9.41 -0.25
CA GLN A 246 -14.06 -9.12 -1.56
C GLN A 246 -13.88 -10.28 -2.55
N VAL A 247 -12.73 -10.95 -2.52
CA VAL A 247 -12.48 -12.14 -3.34
C VAL A 247 -13.36 -13.31 -2.92
N ALA A 248 -13.58 -13.51 -1.62
CA ALA A 248 -14.48 -14.53 -1.10
C ALA A 248 -15.93 -14.27 -1.57
N ARG A 249 -16.42 -13.04 -1.45
CA ARG A 249 -17.75 -12.63 -1.95
C ARG A 249 -17.89 -12.79 -3.46
N ALA A 250 -16.80 -12.62 -4.20
CA ALA A 250 -16.74 -12.80 -5.64
C ALA A 250 -16.58 -14.28 -6.07
N GLY A 251 -16.49 -15.23 -5.13
CA GLY A 251 -16.29 -16.65 -5.43
C GLY A 251 -14.89 -17.03 -5.92
N LEU A 252 -13.92 -16.11 -5.83
CA LEU A 252 -12.56 -16.26 -6.34
C LEU A 252 -11.55 -16.72 -5.26
N ALA A 253 -12.01 -17.00 -4.04
CA ALA A 253 -11.15 -17.35 -2.90
C ALA A 253 -10.29 -18.61 -3.11
N PRO A 254 -10.81 -19.72 -3.68
CA PRO A 254 -9.99 -20.91 -3.95
C PRO A 254 -8.84 -20.61 -4.93
N ALA A 255 -9.10 -19.82 -5.97
CA ALA A 255 -8.09 -19.43 -6.94
C ALA A 255 -7.04 -18.49 -6.34
N LEU A 256 -7.42 -17.57 -5.44
CA LEU A 256 -6.47 -16.75 -4.70
C LEU A 256 -5.60 -17.60 -3.77
N ALA A 257 -6.18 -18.56 -3.05
CA ALA A 257 -5.44 -19.48 -2.19
C ALA A 257 -4.40 -20.30 -2.99
N ALA A 258 -4.79 -20.82 -4.16
CA ALA A 258 -3.89 -21.55 -5.06
C ALA A 258 -2.73 -20.66 -5.56
N PHE A 259 -3.01 -19.39 -5.84
CA PHE A 259 -1.98 -18.42 -6.19
C PHE A 259 -1.00 -18.14 -5.03
N LEU A 260 -1.51 -17.94 -3.81
CA LEU A 260 -0.69 -17.64 -2.64
C LEU A 260 0.28 -18.79 -2.31
N LEU A 261 -0.16 -20.04 -2.45
CA LEU A 261 0.68 -21.24 -2.28
C LEU A 261 1.87 -21.27 -3.25
N ARG A 262 1.73 -20.67 -4.44
CA ARG A 262 2.83 -20.59 -5.43
C ARG A 262 3.84 -19.50 -5.10
N GLN A 263 3.41 -18.43 -4.42
CA GLN A 263 4.26 -17.27 -4.15
C GLN A 263 5.12 -17.41 -2.90
N SER A 264 4.56 -17.92 -1.81
CA SER A 264 5.29 -17.98 -0.53
C SER A 264 4.81 -19.14 0.35
N ARG A 265 5.77 -19.76 1.04
CA ARG A 265 5.54 -20.85 2.00
C ARG A 265 5.70 -20.38 3.45
N SER A 266 5.18 -19.21 3.77
CA SER A 266 5.26 -18.67 5.14
C SER A 266 4.08 -19.14 5.99
N ALA A 267 4.27 -19.26 7.31
CA ALA A 267 3.20 -19.62 8.25
C ALA A 267 1.99 -18.66 8.13
N ALA A 268 2.25 -17.35 8.04
CA ALA A 268 1.22 -16.34 7.83
C ALA A 268 0.44 -16.54 6.51
N THR A 269 1.11 -17.04 5.46
CA THR A 269 0.43 -17.38 4.19
C THR A 269 -0.52 -18.55 4.37
N PHE A 270 -0.12 -19.58 5.13
CA PHE A 270 -0.98 -20.73 5.42
C PHE A 270 -2.21 -20.37 6.26
N GLU A 271 -2.04 -19.53 7.29
CA GLU A 271 -3.17 -19.00 8.08
C GLU A 271 -4.16 -18.23 7.19
N ARG A 272 -3.64 -17.37 6.30
CA ARG A 272 -4.46 -16.62 5.34
C ARG A 272 -5.20 -17.53 4.36
N ILE A 273 -4.55 -18.56 3.85
CA ILE A 273 -5.18 -19.56 2.96
C ILE A 273 -6.29 -20.31 3.69
N HIS A 274 -6.07 -20.69 4.95
CA HIS A 274 -7.07 -21.37 5.75
C HIS A 274 -8.31 -20.48 5.96
N ALA A 275 -8.11 -19.21 6.32
CA ALA A 275 -9.20 -18.24 6.45
C ALA A 275 -10.00 -18.04 5.15
N LEU A 276 -9.31 -17.95 4.00
CA LEU A 276 -9.97 -17.84 2.69
C LEU A 276 -10.84 -19.05 2.35
N ARG A 277 -10.40 -20.26 2.71
CA ARG A 277 -11.18 -21.49 2.51
C ARG A 277 -12.42 -21.51 3.39
N LEU A 278 -12.27 -21.22 4.68
CA LEU A 278 -13.42 -21.14 5.60
C LEU A 278 -14.46 -20.11 5.14
N ALA A 279 -14.01 -18.96 4.66
CA ALA A 279 -14.90 -17.92 4.12
C ALA A 279 -15.62 -18.37 2.84
N HIS A 280 -14.95 -19.13 1.98
CA HIS A 280 -15.55 -19.72 0.79
C HIS A 280 -16.63 -20.75 1.14
N ASP A 281 -16.30 -21.68 2.04
CA ASP A 281 -17.21 -22.76 2.48
C ASP A 281 -18.46 -22.18 3.16
N SER A 282 -18.30 -21.09 3.91
CA SER A 282 -19.41 -20.38 4.56
C SER A 282 -20.31 -19.60 3.58
N ALA A 283 -19.75 -19.19 2.43
CA ALA A 283 -20.47 -18.43 1.40
C ALA A 283 -21.20 -19.33 0.40
N GLN A 284 -20.80 -20.60 0.28
CA GLN A 284 -21.56 -21.59 -0.48
C GLN A 284 -22.78 -22.03 0.34
N PRO A 285 -24.01 -21.94 -0.21
CA PRO A 285 -25.16 -22.57 0.43
C PRO A 285 -24.89 -24.07 0.53
N ALA A 286 -25.20 -24.66 1.69
CA ALA A 286 -25.10 -26.10 1.90
C ALA A 286 -25.82 -26.82 0.77
N THR A 287 -25.06 -27.41 -0.15
CA THR A 287 -25.62 -28.31 -1.15
C THR A 287 -26.15 -29.50 -0.38
N SER A 288 -27.48 -29.56 -0.22
CA SER A 288 -28.16 -30.72 0.34
C SER A 288 -27.58 -31.98 -0.29
N PRO A 289 -27.16 -32.97 0.50
CA PRO A 289 -26.67 -34.22 -0.08
C PRO A 289 -27.81 -34.80 -0.92
N VAL A 290 -27.58 -34.90 -2.23
CA VAL A 290 -28.45 -35.63 -3.14
C VAL A 290 -28.51 -37.06 -2.60
N ARG A 291 -29.61 -37.39 -1.93
CA ARG A 291 -29.91 -38.74 -1.47
C ARG A 291 -30.05 -39.58 -2.73
N SER A 292 -29.00 -40.32 -3.07
CA SER A 292 -29.05 -41.32 -4.13
C SER A 292 -29.97 -42.45 -3.68
N THR A 293 -31.23 -42.38 -4.08
CA THR A 293 -32.08 -43.55 -4.13
C THR A 293 -31.52 -44.45 -5.23
N ARG A 294 -30.70 -45.43 -4.84
CA ARG A 294 -30.43 -46.57 -5.70
C ARG A 294 -31.70 -47.42 -5.84
N PRO A 295 -31.92 -48.03 -7.02
CA PRO A 295 -33.13 -48.78 -7.36
C PRO A 295 -33.28 -50.05 -6.54
#